data_AF-A0A3D9ZCT0-F1
#
_entry.id   AF-A0A3D9ZCT0-F1
#
_cell.length_a   1.000
_cell.length_b   1.000
_cell.length_c   1.000
_cell.angle_alpha   90.00
_cell.angle_beta   90.00
_cell.angle_gamma   90.00
#
_symmetry.space_group_name_H-M   'P 1'
#
loop_
_entity.id
_entity.type
_entity.pdbx_description
1 polymer ?
#
loop_
_entity_poly.entity_id
_entity_poly.type
_entity_poly.pdbx_seq_one_letter_code
_entity_poly.pdbx_strand_id
1 'polypeptide(L)'
;MQERADRAVNNALRGRVDEVLGQYERIRAGMAELQERLAAFSTTASSSDGLVIATVDARGQLVRLVFDPRAYHAHRPEQLAAVATTTVRSAVSSAAAAVHELVAGYLPPGSGVADYVRSGQLDALLRRHG
;
A
#
# COMPACT_ATOMS: atom_id res chain seq x y z
N MET A 1 45.18 12.45 -31.95
CA MET A 1 43.81 13.02 -31.86
C MET A 1 42.75 11.95 -31.51
N GLN A 2 42.83 10.71 -32.02
CA GLN A 2 41.87 9.62 -31.73
C GLN A 2 41.73 9.24 -30.23
N GLU A 3 42.84 9.14 -29.49
CA GLU A 3 42.84 8.71 -28.08
C GLU A 3 42.10 9.65 -27.09
N ARG A 4 41.87 10.92 -27.46
CA ARG A 4 41.04 11.86 -26.67
C ARG A 4 39.55 11.69 -26.96
N ALA A 5 39.20 11.33 -28.20
CA ALA A 5 37.82 11.06 -28.61
C ALA A 5 37.30 9.77 -27.95
N ASP A 6 38.12 8.70 -27.93
CA ASP A 6 37.73 7.42 -27.31
C ASP A 6 37.50 7.54 -25.80
N ARG A 7 38.29 8.37 -25.11
CA ARG A 7 38.10 8.66 -23.68
C ARG A 7 36.84 9.47 -23.39
N ALA A 8 36.50 10.44 -24.26
CA ALA A 8 35.28 11.22 -24.12
C ALA A 8 34.02 10.36 -24.31
N VAL A 9 34.03 9.46 -25.30
CA VAL A 9 32.94 8.51 -25.54
C VAL A 9 32.78 7.52 -24.39
N ASN A 10 33.90 6.97 -23.87
CA ASN A 10 33.85 6.05 -22.73
C ASN A 10 33.33 6.73 -21.46
N ASN A 11 33.72 7.99 -21.20
CA ASN A 11 33.21 8.75 -20.07
C ASN A 11 31.71 9.09 -20.20
N ALA A 12 31.24 9.43 -21.41
CA ALA A 12 29.82 9.65 -21.66
C ALA A 12 28.99 8.37 -21.48
N LEU A 13 29.52 7.22 -21.92
CA LEU A 13 28.88 5.92 -21.73
C LEU A 13 28.78 5.54 -20.25
N ARG A 14 29.85 5.76 -19.48
CA ARG A 14 29.86 5.55 -18.02
C ARG A 14 28.84 6.45 -17.31
N GLY A 15 28.82 7.75 -17.63
CA GLY A 15 27.86 8.67 -17.03
C GLY A 15 26.40 8.27 -17.29
N ARG A 16 26.10 7.74 -18.49
CA ARG A 16 24.75 7.25 -18.80
C ARG A 16 24.39 5.97 -18.04
N VAL A 17 25.35 5.08 -17.84
CA VAL A 17 25.18 3.88 -17.00
C VAL A 17 24.97 4.27 -15.54
N ASP A 18 25.76 5.18 -15.00
CA ASP A 18 25.66 5.67 -13.63
C ASP A 18 24.30 6.34 -13.35
N GLU A 19 23.77 7.10 -14.33
CA GLU A 19 22.45 7.72 -14.25
C GLU A 19 21.32 6.67 -14.18
N VAL A 20 21.38 5.63 -15.03
CA VAL A 20 20.40 4.54 -15.05
C VAL A 20 20.48 3.71 -13.76
N LEU A 21 21.68 3.40 -13.28
CA LEU A 21 21.89 2.69 -12.02
C LEU A 21 21.37 3.50 -10.83
N GLY A 22 21.68 4.81 -10.77
CA GLY A 22 21.17 5.69 -9.71
C GLY A 22 19.66 5.90 -9.77
N GLN A 23 19.03 5.83 -10.94
CA GLN A 23 17.57 5.83 -11.05
C GLN A 23 16.97 4.49 -10.58
N TYR A 24 17.59 3.37 -10.93
CA TYR A 24 17.16 2.04 -10.49
C TYR A 24 17.27 1.87 -8.97
N GLU A 25 18.38 2.31 -8.36
CA GLU A 25 18.58 2.28 -6.91
C GLU A 25 17.50 3.09 -6.17
N ARG A 26 17.16 4.29 -6.66
CA ARG A 26 16.08 5.11 -6.09
C ARG A 26 14.73 4.43 -6.15
N ILE A 27 14.40 3.79 -7.27
CA ILE A 27 13.15 3.03 -7.41
C ILE A 27 13.15 1.85 -6.43
N ARG A 28 14.26 1.11 -6.32
CA ARG A 28 14.39 -0.01 -5.37
C ARG A 28 14.22 0.43 -3.92
N ALA A 29 14.87 1.52 -3.53
CA ALA A 29 14.76 2.08 -2.18
C ALA A 29 13.33 2.52 -1.86
N GLY A 30 12.66 3.22 -2.79
CA GLY A 30 11.27 3.65 -2.61
C GLY A 30 10.29 2.46 -2.50
N MET A 31 10.55 1.37 -3.22
CA MET A 31 9.74 0.14 -3.11
C MET A 31 9.93 -0.58 -1.77
N ALA A 32 11.16 -0.66 -1.26
CA ALA A 32 11.43 -1.26 0.05
C ALA A 32 10.75 -0.48 1.17
N GLU A 33 10.84 0.85 1.15
CA GLU A 33 10.17 1.72 2.12
C GLU A 33 8.64 1.58 2.06
N LEU A 34 8.06 1.52 0.85
CA LEU A 34 6.63 1.30 0.68
C LEU A 34 6.20 -0.06 1.26
N GLN A 35 6.97 -1.12 1.01
CA GLN A 35 6.69 -2.45 1.56
C GLN A 35 6.71 -2.44 3.09
N GLU A 36 7.69 -1.78 3.71
CA GLU A 36 7.77 -1.64 5.16
C GLU A 36 6.58 -0.86 5.73
N ARG A 37 6.22 0.26 5.10
CA ARG A 37 5.05 1.06 5.51
C ARG A 37 3.75 0.29 5.41
N LEU A 38 3.53 -0.44 4.31
CA LEU A 38 2.34 -1.27 4.14
C LEU A 38 2.31 -2.45 5.14
N ALA A 39 3.46 -3.02 5.47
CA ALA A 39 3.56 -4.10 6.47
C ALA A 39 3.25 -3.61 7.89
N ALA A 40 3.65 -2.38 8.22
CA ALA A 40 3.36 -1.74 9.52
C ALA A 40 1.97 -1.07 9.57
N PHE A 41 1.30 -0.89 8.43
CA PHE A 41 0.04 -0.18 8.35
C PHE A 41 -1.10 -1.00 8.96
N SER A 42 -1.85 -0.35 9.84
CA SER A 42 -3.15 -0.81 10.31
C SER A 42 -4.07 0.38 10.49
N THR A 43 -5.37 0.14 10.31
CA THR A 43 -6.39 1.16 10.55
C THR A 43 -7.48 0.60 11.45
N THR A 44 -8.16 1.50 12.14
CA THR A 44 -9.20 1.15 13.11
C THR A 44 -10.47 1.92 12.79
N ALA A 45 -11.61 1.22 12.86
CA ALA A 45 -12.92 1.83 12.85
C ALA A 45 -13.69 1.43 14.11
N SER A 46 -14.58 2.32 14.54
CA SER A 46 -15.46 2.13 15.68
C SER A 46 -16.92 2.15 15.23
N SER A 47 -17.77 1.41 15.95
CA SER A 47 -19.21 1.52 15.81
C SER A 47 -19.71 2.91 16.23
N SER A 48 -20.93 3.27 15.84
CA SER A 48 -21.53 4.58 16.12
C SER A 48 -21.65 4.89 17.62
N ASP A 49 -21.76 3.85 18.45
CA ASP A 49 -21.81 3.94 19.92
C ASP A 49 -20.43 3.76 20.58
N GLY A 50 -19.37 3.53 19.80
CA GLY A 50 -18.01 3.31 20.29
C GLY A 50 -17.79 2.00 21.05
N LEU A 51 -18.77 1.09 21.05
CA LEU A 51 -18.72 -0.15 21.84
C LEU A 51 -18.05 -1.32 21.10
N VAL A 52 -17.90 -1.21 19.77
CA VAL A 52 -17.22 -2.19 18.94
C VAL A 52 -16.10 -1.50 18.17
N ILE A 53 -14.90 -2.05 18.23
CA ILE A 53 -13.72 -1.50 17.57
C ILE A 53 -13.08 -2.59 16.73
N ALA A 54 -12.96 -2.37 15.43
CA ALA A 54 -12.32 -3.28 14.49
C ALA A 54 -11.03 -2.67 13.95
N THR A 55 -9.93 -3.42 14.00
CA THR A 55 -8.65 -3.07 13.39
C THR A 55 -8.35 -4.01 12.26
N VAL A 56 -7.99 -3.46 11.10
CA VAL A 56 -7.61 -4.21 9.91
C VAL A 56 -6.21 -3.79 9.43
N ASP A 57 -5.53 -4.68 8.73
CA ASP A 57 -4.25 -4.41 8.08
C ASP A 57 -4.41 -3.73 6.71
N ALA A 58 -3.29 -3.46 6.03
CA ALA A 58 -3.28 -2.88 4.68
C ALA A 58 -3.96 -3.75 3.61
N ARG A 59 -4.20 -5.04 3.88
CA ARG A 59 -4.89 -5.97 2.97
C ARG A 59 -6.38 -6.09 3.29
N GLY A 60 -6.88 -5.31 4.26
CA GLY A 60 -8.24 -5.40 4.75
C GLY A 60 -8.52 -6.68 5.56
N GLN A 61 -7.47 -7.36 6.04
CA GLN A 61 -7.64 -8.51 6.93
C GLN A 61 -7.89 -8.02 8.35
N LEU A 62 -8.89 -8.60 9.02
CA LEU A 62 -9.20 -8.29 10.42
C LEU A 62 -8.10 -8.86 11.33
N VAL A 63 -7.35 -7.97 11.97
CA VAL A 63 -6.27 -8.34 12.91
C VAL A 63 -6.71 -8.23 14.37
N ARG A 64 -7.73 -7.42 14.66
CA ARG A 64 -8.26 -7.27 16.02
C ARG A 64 -9.72 -6.82 16.01
N LEU A 65 -10.50 -7.40 16.91
CA LEU A 65 -11.87 -6.98 17.19
C LEU A 65 -12.04 -6.87 18.70
N VAL A 66 -12.54 -5.73 19.17
CA VAL A 66 -12.75 -5.44 20.58
C VAL A 66 -14.20 -5.10 20.83
N PHE A 67 -14.76 -5.71 21.86
CA PHE A 67 -16.10 -5.41 22.37
C PHE A 67 -15.97 -4.82 23.76
N ASP A 68 -16.54 -3.64 23.97
CA ASP A 68 -16.74 -3.08 25.30
C ASP A 68 -17.76 -3.96 26.05
N PRO A 69 -17.58 -4.27 27.34
CA PRO A 69 -18.55 -5.05 28.12
C PRO A 69 -19.98 -4.50 28.05
N ARG A 70 -20.13 -3.18 27.90
CA ARG A 70 -21.44 -2.53 27.73
C ARG A 70 -22.16 -2.95 26.46
N ALA A 71 -21.44 -3.39 25.42
CA ALA A 71 -22.02 -3.85 24.15
C ALA A 71 -22.97 -5.04 24.37
N TYR A 72 -22.65 -5.95 25.29
CA TYR A 72 -23.46 -7.12 25.61
C TYR A 72 -24.76 -6.78 26.35
N HIS A 73 -24.79 -5.64 27.04
CA HIS A 73 -25.98 -5.15 27.72
C HIS A 73 -26.80 -4.20 26.85
N ALA A 74 -26.14 -3.45 25.96
CA ALA A 74 -26.76 -2.48 25.07
C ALA A 74 -27.45 -3.13 23.86
N HIS A 75 -26.94 -4.25 23.38
CA HIS A 75 -27.42 -4.91 22.15
C HIS A 75 -27.84 -6.35 22.40
N ARG A 76 -28.87 -6.79 21.66
CA ARG A 76 -29.15 -8.23 21.52
C ARG A 76 -28.02 -8.91 20.72
N PRO A 77 -27.78 -10.22 20.89
CA PRO A 77 -26.71 -10.92 20.18
C PRO A 77 -26.74 -10.72 18.65
N GLU A 78 -27.93 -10.73 18.04
CA GLU A 78 -28.10 -10.54 16.60
C GLU A 78 -27.76 -9.11 16.17
N GLN A 79 -28.09 -8.12 16.99
CA GLN A 79 -27.76 -6.72 16.75
C GLN A 79 -26.25 -6.50 16.90
N LEU A 80 -25.62 -7.09 17.92
CA LEU A 80 -24.18 -6.98 18.13
C LEU A 80 -23.39 -7.58 16.95
N ALA A 81 -23.86 -8.72 16.41
CA ALA A 81 -23.26 -9.32 15.22
C ALA A 81 -23.37 -8.39 13.99
N ALA A 82 -24.51 -7.73 13.81
CA ALA A 82 -24.71 -6.76 12.73
C ALA A 82 -23.82 -5.52 12.90
N VAL A 83 -23.70 -4.99 14.12
CA VAL A 83 -22.83 -3.85 14.45
C VAL A 83 -21.36 -4.21 14.22
N ALA A 84 -20.93 -5.40 14.66
CA ALA A 84 -19.56 -5.87 14.43
C ALA A 84 -19.27 -6.01 12.93
N THR A 85 -20.17 -6.63 12.17
CA THR A 85 -20.02 -6.80 10.72
C THR A 85 -19.92 -5.44 10.02
N THR A 86 -20.75 -4.48 10.41
CA THR A 86 -20.74 -3.13 9.83
C THR A 86 -19.45 -2.39 10.17
N THR A 87 -19.00 -2.48 11.42
CA THR A 87 -17.75 -1.86 11.90
C THR A 87 -16.54 -2.42 11.16
N VAL A 88 -16.48 -3.73 10.96
CA VAL A 88 -15.42 -4.39 10.17
C VAL A 88 -15.43 -3.91 8.73
N ARG A 89 -16.61 -3.84 8.09
CA ARG A 89 -16.72 -3.32 6.71
C ARG A 89 -16.23 -1.87 6.60
N SER A 90 -16.57 -1.03 7.57
CA SER A 90 -16.06 0.35 7.64
C SER A 90 -14.54 0.38 7.77
N ALA A 91 -13.95 -0.45 8.63
CA ALA A 91 -12.50 -0.55 8.77
C ALA A 91 -11.82 -0.97 7.45
N VAL A 92 -12.37 -1.97 6.76
CA VAL A 92 -11.87 -2.42 5.45
C VAL A 92 -11.95 -1.31 4.39
N SER A 93 -13.07 -0.57 4.35
CA SER A 93 -13.22 0.56 3.42
C SER A 93 -12.21 1.67 3.71
N SER A 94 -11.99 2.00 4.98
CA SER A 94 -10.98 2.99 5.39
C SER A 94 -9.57 2.53 5.06
N ALA A 95 -9.28 1.22 5.19
CA ALA A 95 -7.98 0.66 4.83
C ALA A 95 -7.71 0.79 3.34
N ALA A 96 -8.69 0.43 2.50
CA ALA A 96 -8.57 0.54 1.06
C ALA A 96 -8.31 1.99 0.61
N ALA A 97 -9.02 2.96 1.19
CA ALA A 97 -8.81 4.38 0.90
C ALA A 97 -7.41 4.85 1.32
N ALA A 98 -6.98 4.54 2.54
CA ALA A 98 -5.68 4.94 3.06
C ALA A 98 -4.51 4.29 2.29
N VAL A 99 -4.64 3.01 1.91
CA VAL A 99 -3.64 2.31 1.10
C VAL A 99 -3.56 2.92 -0.30
N HIS A 100 -4.70 3.28 -0.90
CA HIS A 100 -4.71 3.97 -2.19
C HIS A 100 -3.97 5.32 -2.13
N GLU A 101 -4.19 6.11 -1.07
CA GLU A 101 -3.47 7.37 -0.85
C GLU A 101 -1.96 7.16 -0.62
N LEU A 102 -1.58 6.17 0.20
CA LEU A 102 -0.18 5.82 0.44
C LEU A 102 0.53 5.43 -0.86
N VAL A 103 -0.11 4.57 -1.67
CA VAL A 103 0.46 4.14 -2.95
C VAL A 103 0.56 5.31 -3.92
N ALA A 104 -0.48 6.15 -4.04
CA ALA A 104 -0.48 7.32 -4.92
C ALA A 104 0.66 8.31 -4.62
N GLY A 105 1.06 8.46 -3.35
CA GLY A 105 2.19 9.30 -2.96
C GLY A 105 3.58 8.76 -3.33
N TYR A 106 3.71 7.45 -3.58
CA TYR A 106 4.98 6.78 -3.87
C TYR A 106 5.21 6.51 -5.36
N LEU A 107 4.19 6.60 -6.21
CA LEU A 107 4.37 6.43 -7.65
C LEU A 107 5.03 7.69 -8.26
N PRO A 108 6.19 7.56 -8.95
CA PRO A 108 6.71 8.65 -9.74
C PRO A 108 5.73 8.99 -10.88
N PRO A 109 5.50 10.28 -11.18
CA PRO A 109 4.71 10.67 -12.34
C PRO A 109 5.32 10.05 -13.60
N GLY A 110 4.50 9.34 -14.38
CA GLY A 110 4.92 8.68 -15.62
C GLY A 110 5.41 7.22 -15.50
N SER A 111 5.31 6.58 -14.34
CA SER A 111 5.74 5.18 -14.14
C SER A 111 4.88 4.11 -14.83
N GLY A 112 3.80 4.48 -15.53
CA GLY A 112 2.89 3.54 -16.22
C GLY A 112 2.06 2.65 -15.28
N VAL A 113 2.47 2.47 -14.02
CA VAL A 113 1.75 1.70 -13.00
C VAL A 113 0.40 2.34 -12.65
N ALA A 114 0.29 3.67 -12.72
CA ALA A 114 -0.98 4.39 -12.60
C ALA A 114 -1.99 3.99 -13.71
N ASP A 115 -1.53 3.71 -14.93
CA ASP A 115 -2.38 3.19 -16.01
C ASP A 115 -2.74 1.71 -15.81
N TYR A 116 -1.88 0.93 -15.13
CA TYR A 116 -2.15 -0.48 -14.79
C TYR A 116 -3.12 -0.67 -13.62
N VAL A 117 -3.08 0.24 -12.63
CA VAL A 117 -4.08 0.29 -11.56
C VAL A 117 -5.44 0.72 -12.11
N ARG A 118 -5.46 1.65 -13.08
CA ARG A 118 -6.68 2.06 -13.79
C ARG A 118 -7.26 0.94 -14.67
N SER A 119 -6.43 0.09 -15.25
CA SER A 119 -6.86 -0.99 -16.17
C SER A 119 -7.20 -2.32 -15.48
N GLY A 120 -6.98 -2.44 -14.15
CA GLY A 120 -7.29 -3.65 -13.38
C GLY A 120 -6.36 -4.83 -13.66
N GLN A 121 -5.18 -4.59 -14.24
CA GLN A 121 -4.24 -5.65 -14.65
C GLN A 121 -3.08 -5.89 -13.66
N LEU A 122 -3.12 -5.27 -12.47
CA LEU A 122 -2.08 -5.44 -11.44
C LEU A 122 -1.89 -6.92 -11.04
N ASP A 123 -2.97 -7.70 -11.01
CA ASP A 123 -2.95 -9.13 -10.69
C ASP A 123 -2.22 -9.98 -11.74
N ALA A 124 -2.12 -9.52 -12.99
CA ALA A 124 -1.47 -10.25 -14.07
C ALA A 124 0.07 -10.16 -13.99
N LEU A 125 0.60 -9.06 -13.47
CA LEU A 125 2.04 -8.88 -13.28
C LEU A 125 2.57 -9.67 -12.08
N LEU A 126 1.79 -9.74 -11.00
CA LEU A 126 2.17 -10.50 -9.80
C LEU A 126 2.20 -12.02 -10.06
N ARG A 127 1.39 -12.52 -11.00
CA ARG A 127 1.35 -13.95 -11.35
C ARG A 127 2.47 -14.42 -12.28
N ARG A 128 3.20 -13.50 -12.93
CA ARG A 128 4.25 -13.85 -13.91
C ARG A 128 5.61 -14.16 -13.26
N HIS A 129 5.77 -13.86 -11.98
CA HIS A 129 7.00 -14.08 -11.22
C HIS A 129 6.80 -14.86 -9.91
N GLY A 130 5.75 -15.70 -9.85
CA GLY A 130 5.58 -16.71 -8.81
C GLY A 130 6.07 -18.07 -9.27
#